data_AF-A0A7J4AY54-F1
#
_entry.id   AF-A0A7J4AY54-F1
#
_cell.length_a   1.000
_cell.length_b   1.000
_cell.length_c   1.000
_cell.angle_alpha   90.00
_cell.angle_beta   90.00
_cell.angle_gamma   90.00
#
_symmetry.space_group_name_H-M   'P 1'
#
loop_
_entity.id
_entity.type
_entity.pdbx_description
1 polymer ?
#
loop_
_entity_poly.entity_id
_entity_poly.type
_entity_poly.pdbx_seq_one_letter_code
_entity_poly.pdbx_strand_id
1 'polypeptide(L)'
;MRFPSLGTIKVIGVEAYGGNITIAQDGKQYIDWGTVYPGSAVNCSFYIKSKSNMLITLNLSISNITFKNSKGENVSEILSVKNSLNLAWNYNDTPLKPNEEIYVTLTLKASSEPIFIDYLVANDVQEFTFDIIIMAVPQH
;
A
#
# COMPACT_ATOMS: atom_id res chain seq x y z
N MET A 1 19.91 -3.83 6.50
CA MET A 1 18.66 -4.29 7.15
C MET A 1 17.65 -4.58 6.07
N ARG A 2 16.92 -5.68 6.15
CA ARG A 2 15.90 -6.07 5.17
C ARG A 2 14.56 -6.11 5.88
N PHE A 3 13.56 -5.38 5.40
CA PHE A 3 12.23 -5.38 6.00
C PHE A 3 11.23 -5.95 4.98
N PRO A 4 10.86 -7.24 5.07
CA PRO A 4 9.69 -7.77 4.39
C PRO A 4 8.47 -6.88 4.61
N SER A 5 7.75 -6.63 3.53
CA SER A 5 6.70 -5.63 3.48
C SER A 5 5.44 -6.23 2.86
N LEU A 6 4.36 -6.29 3.63
CA LEU A 6 3.07 -6.82 3.17
C LEU A 6 2.00 -5.73 3.16
N GLY A 7 1.46 -5.43 1.98
CA GLY A 7 0.34 -4.49 1.82
C GLY A 7 -0.97 -5.23 1.58
N THR A 8 -1.96 -5.03 2.44
CA THR A 8 -3.31 -5.59 2.26
C THR A 8 -4.15 -4.63 1.41
N ILE A 9 -4.74 -5.10 0.32
CA ILE A 9 -5.58 -4.27 -0.55
C ILE A 9 -7.01 -4.25 -0.02
N LYS A 10 -7.56 -3.05 0.14
CA LYS A 10 -8.95 -2.78 0.48
C LYS A 10 -9.56 -1.86 -0.59
N VAL A 11 -10.57 -2.37 -1.29
CA VAL A 11 -11.24 -1.66 -2.39
C VAL A 11 -12.67 -1.24 -2.01
N ILE A 12 -13.09 -0.05 -2.45
CA ILE A 12 -14.47 0.44 -2.32
C ILE A 12 -14.91 0.96 -3.69
N GLY A 13 -16.01 0.40 -4.23
CA GLY A 13 -16.56 0.82 -5.54
C GLY A 13 -15.74 0.39 -6.77
N VAL A 14 -14.70 -0.41 -6.57
CA VAL A 14 -13.86 -1.00 -7.63
C VAL A 14 -13.49 -2.45 -7.32
N GLU A 15 -12.92 -3.15 -8.30
CA GLU A 15 -12.19 -4.41 -8.14
C GLU A 15 -10.71 -4.19 -8.41
N ALA A 16 -9.85 -4.87 -7.66
CA ALA A 16 -8.44 -5.00 -7.98
C ALA A 16 -8.12 -6.48 -8.29
N TYR A 17 -7.33 -6.75 -9.33
CA TYR A 17 -6.94 -8.13 -9.70
C TYR A 17 -5.68 -8.18 -10.58
N GLY A 18 -5.11 -9.39 -10.67
CA GLY A 18 -3.97 -9.68 -11.53
C GLY A 18 -2.67 -9.02 -11.08
N GLY A 19 -1.65 -9.11 -11.93
CA GLY A 19 -0.33 -8.53 -11.67
C GLY A 19 0.30 -9.07 -10.39
N ASN A 20 0.72 -8.16 -9.50
CA ASN A 20 1.39 -8.49 -8.23
C ASN A 20 0.43 -8.87 -7.08
N ILE A 21 -0.89 -8.95 -7.32
CA ILE A 21 -1.85 -9.30 -6.27
C ILE A 21 -1.83 -10.80 -6.00
N THR A 22 -1.67 -11.15 -4.73
CA THR A 22 -1.88 -12.50 -4.21
C THR A 22 -3.21 -12.56 -3.45
N ILE A 23 -3.98 -13.63 -3.65
CA ILE A 23 -5.24 -13.88 -2.94
C ILE A 23 -4.99 -14.98 -1.92
N ALA A 24 -5.21 -14.69 -0.63
CA ALA A 24 -5.14 -15.68 0.43
C ALA A 24 -6.41 -16.54 0.49
N GLN A 25 -6.36 -17.64 1.24
CA GLN A 25 -7.49 -18.56 1.41
C GLN A 25 -8.73 -17.90 2.03
N ASP A 26 -8.55 -16.84 2.82
CA ASP A 26 -9.65 -16.07 3.42
C ASP A 26 -10.21 -14.99 2.47
N GLY A 27 -9.77 -14.98 1.20
CA GLY A 27 -10.22 -14.06 0.16
C GLY A 27 -9.58 -12.67 0.22
N LYS A 28 -8.70 -12.39 1.19
CA LYS A 28 -7.99 -11.12 1.25
C LYS A 28 -6.93 -11.03 0.16
N GLN A 29 -6.79 -9.83 -0.38
CA GLN A 29 -5.81 -9.50 -1.41
C GLN A 29 -4.60 -8.82 -0.80
N TYR A 30 -3.40 -9.25 -1.20
CA TYR A 30 -2.14 -8.72 -0.68
C TYR A 30 -1.13 -8.48 -1.79
N ILE A 31 -0.21 -7.56 -1.53
CA ILE A 31 1.02 -7.35 -2.28
C ILE A 31 2.18 -7.68 -1.35
N ASP A 32 3.00 -8.66 -1.75
CA ASP A 32 4.33 -8.83 -1.19
C ASP A 32 5.28 -7.87 -1.90
N TRP A 33 5.69 -6.84 -1.19
CA TRP A 33 6.61 -5.81 -1.68
C TRP A 33 8.07 -6.25 -1.59
N GLY A 34 8.32 -7.47 -1.09
CA GLY A 34 9.64 -7.99 -0.84
C GLY A 34 10.35 -7.18 0.25
N THR A 35 11.65 -6.98 0.05
CA THR A 35 12.47 -6.21 0.98
C THR A 35 12.49 -4.74 0.62
N VAL A 36 11.97 -3.90 1.52
CA VAL A 36 12.05 -2.44 1.40
C VAL A 36 13.19 -1.93 2.30
N TYR A 37 14.04 -1.06 1.75
CA TYR A 37 15.10 -0.38 2.50
C TYR A 37 14.75 1.10 2.71
N PRO A 38 15.17 1.74 3.81
CA PRO A 38 15.05 3.20 3.96
C PRO A 38 15.60 3.95 2.74
N GLY A 39 14.82 4.87 2.20
CA GLY A 39 15.15 5.64 0.98
C GLY A 39 14.97 4.90 -0.34
N SER A 40 14.72 3.59 -0.33
CA SER A 40 14.42 2.83 -1.55
C SER A 40 12.95 2.99 -1.96
N ALA A 41 12.71 2.73 -3.25
CA ALA A 41 11.37 2.61 -3.81
C ALA A 41 11.20 1.25 -4.47
N VAL A 42 10.02 0.65 -4.31
CA VAL A 42 9.63 -0.61 -4.93
C VAL A 42 8.31 -0.42 -5.67
N ASN A 43 8.16 -1.09 -6.80
CA ASN A 43 7.00 -0.96 -7.68
C ASN A 43 6.19 -2.26 -7.71
N CYS A 44 4.87 -2.13 -7.76
CA CYS A 44 3.94 -3.23 -7.95
C CYS A 44 2.80 -2.78 -8.86
N SER A 45 2.37 -3.65 -9.76
CA SER A 45 1.39 -3.32 -10.79
C SER A 45 0.25 -4.32 -10.83
N PHE A 46 -0.97 -3.84 -11.10
CA PHE A 46 -2.19 -4.65 -11.17
C PHE A 46 -3.32 -3.90 -11.89
N TYR A 47 -4.42 -4.60 -12.15
CA TYR A 47 -5.61 -4.01 -12.76
C TYR A 47 -6.58 -3.49 -11.72
N ILE A 48 -7.20 -2.34 -12.01
CA ILE A 48 -8.35 -1.82 -11.29
C ILE A 48 -9.52 -1.71 -12.27
N LYS A 49 -10.70 -2.21 -11.87
CA LYS A 49 -11.93 -2.13 -12.66
C LYS A 49 -13.03 -1.41 -11.90
N SER A 50 -13.71 -0.47 -12.57
CA SER A 50 -14.86 0.23 -12.01
C SER A 50 -16.04 -0.71 -11.78
N LYS A 51 -16.62 -0.68 -10.58
CA LYS A 51 -17.92 -1.32 -10.27
C LYS A 51 -19.09 -0.33 -10.29
N SER A 52 -18.82 0.93 -10.59
CA SER A 52 -19.83 2.00 -10.59
C SER A 52 -20.65 1.95 -11.88
N ASN A 53 -21.90 2.42 -11.79
CA ASN A 53 -22.76 2.72 -12.95
C ASN A 53 -22.61 4.19 -13.42
N MET A 54 -21.73 4.97 -12.81
CA MET A 54 -21.41 6.35 -13.17
C MET A 54 -19.89 6.51 -13.43
N LEU A 55 -19.51 7.67 -13.96
CA LEU A 55 -18.11 8.07 -14.03
C LEU A 55 -17.53 8.23 -12.61
N ILE A 56 -16.37 7.63 -12.39
CA ILE A 56 -15.65 7.71 -11.11
C ILE A 56 -14.22 8.15 -11.33
N THR A 57 -13.63 8.82 -10.35
CA THR A 57 -12.18 8.85 -10.19
C THR A 57 -11.78 7.93 -9.04
N LEU A 58 -10.48 7.71 -8.89
CA LEU A 58 -9.94 6.86 -7.84
C LEU A 58 -9.15 7.69 -6.83
N ASN A 59 -9.26 7.34 -5.56
CA ASN A 59 -8.43 7.87 -4.49
C ASN A 59 -7.60 6.75 -3.86
N LEU A 60 -6.33 7.04 -3.57
CA LEU A 60 -5.38 6.12 -2.95
C LEU A 60 -4.98 6.65 -1.58
N SER A 61 -5.03 5.80 -0.57
CA SER A 61 -4.49 6.09 0.75
C SER A 61 -3.90 4.84 1.41
N ILE A 62 -3.12 5.07 2.47
CA ILE A 62 -2.60 3.99 3.32
C ILE A 62 -3.08 4.16 4.75
N SER A 63 -3.27 3.05 5.46
CA SER A 63 -3.63 3.06 6.87
C SER A 63 -3.10 1.82 7.59
N ASN A 64 -3.34 1.74 8.91
CA ASN A 64 -3.00 0.59 9.74
C ASN A 64 -1.55 0.11 9.58
N ILE A 65 -0.64 1.07 9.42
CA ILE A 65 0.80 0.82 9.33
C ILE A 65 1.25 0.20 10.65
N THR A 66 1.83 -0.99 10.56
CA THR A 66 2.32 -1.74 11.71
C THR A 66 3.76 -2.18 11.47
N PHE A 67 4.60 -2.04 12.49
CA PHE A 67 5.97 -2.54 12.53
C PHE A 67 6.05 -3.68 13.54
N LYS A 68 6.67 -4.79 13.15
CA LYS A 68 6.92 -5.93 14.04
C LYS A 68 8.41 -6.09 14.29
N ASN A 69 8.77 -6.34 15.54
CA ASN A 69 10.15 -6.65 15.91
C ASN A 69 10.51 -8.14 15.65
N SER A 70 11.73 -8.55 15.97
CA SER A 70 12.18 -9.96 15.82
C SER A 70 11.42 -10.98 16.66
N LYS A 71 10.70 -10.54 17.69
CA LYS A 71 9.82 -11.39 18.50
C LYS A 71 8.39 -11.46 17.95
N GLY A 72 8.09 -10.74 16.85
CA GLY A 72 6.76 -10.65 16.27
C GLY A 72 5.83 -9.68 17.01
N GLU A 73 6.35 -8.86 17.92
CA GLU A 73 5.58 -7.90 18.69
C GLU A 73 5.42 -6.59 17.92
N ASN A 74 4.24 -5.97 18.00
CA ASN A 74 3.99 -4.67 17.39
C ASN A 74 4.73 -3.57 18.16
N VAL A 75 5.53 -2.76 17.45
CA VAL A 75 6.33 -1.66 18.04
C VAL A 75 5.88 -0.27 17.55
N SER A 76 4.80 -0.20 16.77
CA SER A 76 4.31 1.02 16.10
C SER A 76 3.88 2.14 17.04
N GLU A 77 3.50 1.82 18.28
CA GLU A 77 3.03 2.79 19.27
C GLU A 77 4.07 3.85 19.64
N ILE A 78 5.34 3.58 19.33
CA ILE A 78 6.50 4.40 19.69
C ILE A 78 6.79 5.47 18.60
N LEU A 79 6.23 5.34 17.39
CA LEU A 79 6.49 6.27 16.28
C LEU A 79 5.52 7.45 16.25
N SER A 80 6.05 8.65 16.50
CA SER A 80 5.42 9.91 16.08
C SER A 80 5.83 10.35 14.66
N VAL A 81 6.56 9.50 13.91
CA VAL A 81 7.09 9.89 12.59
C VAL A 81 5.96 9.96 11.58
N LYS A 82 5.52 11.18 11.30
CA LYS A 82 4.73 11.46 10.09
C LYS A 82 5.58 11.05 8.88
N ASN A 83 4.96 10.36 7.92
CA ASN A 83 5.57 10.01 6.62
C ASN A 83 6.62 8.88 6.64
N SER A 84 6.56 7.93 7.57
CA SER A 84 7.43 6.72 7.54
C SER A 84 7.41 6.02 6.18
N LEU A 85 6.25 6.01 5.52
CA LEU A 85 6.02 5.39 4.23
C LEU A 85 5.20 6.33 3.35
N ASN A 86 5.54 6.35 2.07
CA ASN A 86 4.80 7.05 1.04
C ASN A 86 4.39 6.05 -0.03
N LEU A 87 3.11 6.08 -0.41
CA LEU A 87 2.59 5.27 -1.50
C LEU A 87 2.04 6.21 -2.57
N ALA A 88 2.54 6.07 -3.78
CA ALA A 88 2.08 6.79 -4.96
C ALA A 88 1.65 5.80 -6.04
N TRP A 89 0.99 6.28 -7.09
CA TRP A 89 0.63 5.50 -8.26
C TRP A 89 0.74 6.32 -9.54
N ASN A 90 0.67 5.65 -10.69
CA ASN A 90 0.68 6.28 -12.01
C ASN A 90 -0.71 6.72 -12.52
N TYR A 91 -1.76 6.58 -11.71
CA TYR A 91 -3.10 7.06 -12.07
C TYR A 91 -3.12 8.59 -12.07
N ASN A 92 -3.68 9.16 -13.13
CA ASN A 92 -3.60 10.58 -13.48
C ASN A 92 -4.95 11.30 -13.31
N ASP A 93 -5.82 10.81 -12.42
CA ASP A 93 -7.16 11.34 -12.18
C ASP A 93 -8.10 11.31 -13.39
N THR A 94 -7.77 10.56 -14.45
CA THR A 94 -8.67 10.37 -15.60
C THR A 94 -9.92 9.61 -15.14
N PRO A 95 -11.14 10.12 -15.35
CA PRO A 95 -12.36 9.42 -14.95
C PRO A 95 -12.51 8.05 -15.66
N LEU A 96 -12.90 7.03 -14.90
CA LEU A 96 -13.24 5.70 -15.41
C LEU A 96 -14.75 5.60 -15.66
N LYS A 97 -15.12 5.08 -16.82
CA LYS A 97 -16.49 4.70 -17.18
C LYS A 97 -16.94 3.45 -16.41
N PRO A 98 -18.26 3.16 -16.40
CA PRO A 98 -18.77 1.90 -15.89
C PRO A 98 -18.06 0.70 -16.52
N ASN A 99 -17.58 -0.22 -15.68
CA ASN A 99 -16.84 -1.43 -16.08
C ASN A 99 -15.49 -1.20 -16.79
N GLU A 100 -15.02 0.04 -16.91
CA GLU A 100 -13.70 0.34 -17.46
C GLU A 100 -12.62 -0.20 -16.51
N GLU A 101 -11.57 -0.75 -17.11
CA GLU A 101 -10.38 -1.27 -16.41
C GLU A 101 -9.14 -0.47 -16.79
N ILE A 102 -8.26 -0.26 -15.82
CA ILE A 102 -6.96 0.39 -16.01
C ILE A 102 -5.87 -0.48 -15.38
N TYR A 103 -4.67 -0.41 -15.96
CA TYR A 103 -3.48 -1.02 -15.37
C TYR A 103 -2.67 0.04 -14.63
N VAL A 104 -2.54 -0.13 -13.32
CA VAL A 104 -1.83 0.82 -12.46
C VAL A 104 -0.51 0.24 -11.98
N THR A 105 0.43 1.13 -11.68
CA THR A 105 1.66 0.82 -10.96
C THR A 105 1.70 1.68 -9.72
N LEU A 106 1.75 1.02 -8.56
CA LEU A 106 1.97 1.64 -7.27
C LEU A 106 3.47 1.63 -6.97
N THR A 107 3.95 2.73 -6.41
CA THR A 107 5.32 2.92 -5.96
C THR A 107 5.30 3.16 -4.46
N LEU A 108 5.84 2.22 -3.70
CA LEU A 108 6.04 2.35 -2.26
C LEU A 108 7.46 2.85 -2.00
N LYS A 109 7.57 3.93 -1.23
CA LYS A 109 8.85 4.53 -0.80
C LYS A 109 8.92 4.57 0.73
N ALA A 110 9.95 3.95 1.29
CA ALA A 110 10.25 4.09 2.71
C ALA A 110 11.04 5.36 2.96
N SER A 111 10.75 6.04 4.07
CA SER A 111 11.46 7.23 4.49
C SER A 111 12.96 6.95 4.67
N SER A 112 13.79 7.93 4.34
CA SER A 112 15.24 7.94 4.63
C SER A 112 15.60 8.89 5.76
N GLU A 113 14.60 9.44 6.46
CA GLU A 113 14.84 10.36 7.58
C GLU A 113 15.60 9.66 8.70
N PRO A 114 16.65 10.28 9.28
CA PRO A 114 17.43 9.67 10.36
C PRO A 114 16.57 9.18 11.53
N ILE A 115 15.56 9.96 11.94
CA ILE A 115 14.64 9.56 13.02
C ILE A 115 13.87 8.27 12.73
N PHE A 116 13.54 8.02 11.46
CA PHE A 116 12.90 6.78 11.06
C PHE A 116 13.89 5.61 11.07
N ILE A 117 15.10 5.82 10.56
CA ILE A 117 16.16 4.80 10.58
C ILE A 117 16.50 4.42 12.03
N ASP A 118 16.74 5.39 12.90
CA ASP A 118 17.05 5.16 14.31
C ASP A 118 15.93 4.40 15.02
N TYR A 119 14.67 4.73 14.70
CA TYR A 119 13.53 3.97 15.21
C TYR A 119 13.57 2.50 14.77
N LEU A 120 13.82 2.23 13.49
CA LEU A 120 13.87 0.86 12.96
C LEU A 120 14.94 0.03 13.69
N VAL A 121 16.10 0.64 13.96
CA VAL A 121 17.20 -0.02 14.70
C VAL A 121 16.86 -0.21 16.16
N ALA A 122 16.40 0.84 16.84
CA ALA A 122 16.12 0.81 18.28
C ALA A 122 15.01 -0.18 18.66
N ASN A 123 14.08 -0.42 17.75
CA ASN A 123 12.95 -1.34 17.96
C ASN A 123 13.15 -2.70 17.29
N ASP A 124 14.35 -2.97 16.75
CA ASP A 124 14.68 -4.22 16.05
C ASP A 124 13.59 -4.63 15.06
N VAL A 125 13.15 -3.67 14.24
CA VAL A 125 12.08 -3.89 13.28
C VAL A 125 12.53 -4.94 12.28
N GLN A 126 11.65 -5.89 11.99
CA GLN A 126 11.89 -6.96 11.02
C GLN A 126 10.85 -6.93 9.91
N GLU A 127 9.60 -6.56 10.19
CA GLU A 127 8.52 -6.59 9.21
C GLU A 127 7.70 -5.31 9.27
N PHE A 128 7.18 -4.93 8.12
CA PHE A 128 6.21 -3.86 7.97
C PHE A 128 4.94 -4.38 7.29
N THR A 129 3.78 -4.02 7.86
CA THR A 129 2.48 -4.29 7.24
C THR A 129 1.62 -3.04 7.20
N PHE A 130 0.71 -2.96 6.23
CA PHE A 130 -0.19 -1.83 6.06
C PHE A 130 -1.39 -2.20 5.21
N ASP A 131 -2.40 -1.35 5.27
CA ASP A 131 -3.53 -1.38 4.34
C ASP A 131 -3.32 -0.37 3.21
N ILE A 132 -3.58 -0.81 1.98
CA ILE A 132 -3.69 -0.01 0.77
C ILE A 132 -5.18 0.16 0.49
N ILE A 133 -5.68 1.38 0.58
CA ILE A 133 -7.08 1.71 0.38
C ILE A 133 -7.25 2.37 -0.98
N ILE A 134 -8.08 1.78 -1.84
CA ILE A 134 -8.44 2.32 -3.16
C ILE A 134 -9.95 2.52 -3.19
N MET A 135 -10.38 3.76 -3.38
CA MET A 135 -11.81 4.12 -3.34
C MET A 135 -12.24 4.81 -4.63
N ALA A 136 -13.39 4.40 -5.15
CA ALA A 136 -14.12 5.14 -6.16
C ALA A 136 -14.71 6.42 -5.56
N VAL A 137 -14.51 7.55 -6.24
CA VAL A 137 -15.11 8.85 -5.93
C VAL A 137 -16.01 9.23 -7.11
N PRO A 138 -17.34 9.37 -6.92
CA PRO A 138 -18.23 9.82 -7.97
C PRO A 138 -17.83 11.21 -8.48
N GLN A 139 -17.87 11.39 -9.80
CA GLN A 139 -17.76 12.71 -10.42
C GLN A 139 -19.17 13.29 -10.58
N HIS A 140 -19.39 14.50 -10.05
CA HIS A 140 -20.63 15.25 -10.16
C HIS A 140 -20.62 16.18 -11.38
#